data_AF-A0A1S2VJQ9-F1
#
_entry.id   AF-A0A1S2VJQ9-F1
#
_cell.length_a   1.000
_cell.length_b   1.000
_cell.length_c   1.000
_cell.angle_alpha   90.00
_cell.angle_beta   90.00
_cell.angle_gamma   90.00
#
_symmetry.space_group_name_H-M   'P 1'
#
loop_
_entity.id
_entity.type
_entity.pdbx_description
1 polymer ?
#
loop_
_entity_poly.entity_id
_entity_poly.type
_entity_poly.pdbx_seq_one_letter_code
_entity_poly.pdbx_strand_id
1 'polypeptide(L)'
;MKSRVIFASLILGLGLMITKASAATTITDDSPASKTPASAMLVNGTEKQFAAYVEQKAQLFSQGNDWQNFMRVVSLYNNNPVSVLSVSAADRDKFNEAASQVTKALAKQPANTETVRWIKQADFTKRVINYLWSTETQIQEATDL
;
A
#
# COMPACT_ATOMS: atom_id res chain seq x y z
N MET A 1 -12.24 47.36 11.50
CA MET A 1 -10.87 46.82 11.59
C MET A 1 -10.86 45.44 10.91
N LYS A 2 -10.12 45.27 9.81
CA LYS A 2 -9.99 43.97 9.12
C LYS A 2 -8.77 43.25 9.66
N SER A 3 -8.97 42.29 10.57
CA SER A 3 -7.90 41.45 11.09
C SER A 3 -7.56 40.39 10.05
N ARG A 4 -6.32 40.38 9.55
CA ARG A 4 -5.79 39.30 8.71
C ARG A 4 -5.10 38.31 9.64
N VAL A 5 -5.67 37.12 9.77
CA VAL A 5 -5.07 36.01 10.51
C VAL A 5 -4.05 35.34 9.60
N ILE A 6 -2.77 35.47 9.94
CA ILE A 6 -1.67 34.74 9.31
C ILE A 6 -1.52 33.43 10.09
N PHE A 7 -1.87 32.30 9.48
CA PHE A 7 -1.56 30.98 10.01
C PHE A 7 -0.09 30.68 9.72
N ALA A 8 0.78 30.94 10.70
CA ALA A 8 2.13 30.41 10.69
C ALA A 8 2.06 28.90 10.99
N SER A 9 2.10 28.07 9.95
CA SER A 9 2.27 26.63 10.10
C SER A 9 3.70 26.34 10.56
N LEU A 10 3.82 25.93 11.82
CA LEU A 10 5.02 25.41 12.46
C LEU A 10 5.55 24.21 11.65
N ILE A 11 6.67 24.38 10.95
CA ILE A 11 7.42 23.26 10.37
C ILE A 11 8.12 22.57 11.54
N LEU A 12 7.47 21.55 12.09
CA LEU A 12 8.11 20.63 13.04
C LEU A 12 9.08 19.75 12.26
N GLY A 13 10.33 20.20 12.15
CA GLY A 13 11.45 19.39 11.72
C GLY A 13 11.71 18.28 12.73
N LEU A 14 10.94 17.19 12.65
CA LEU A 14 11.21 15.98 13.42
C LEU A 14 12.20 15.12 12.64
N GLY A 15 13.48 15.41 12.84
CA GLY A 15 14.57 14.53 12.44
C GLY A 15 14.52 13.24 13.26
N LEU A 16 13.86 12.22 12.73
CA LEU A 16 13.97 10.86 13.23
C LEU A 16 15.03 10.11 12.42
N MET A 17 16.26 10.11 12.92
CA MET A 17 17.28 9.13 12.57
C MET A 17 16.79 7.77 13.09
N ILE A 18 16.03 7.03 12.29
CA ILE A 18 15.68 5.64 12.59
C ILE A 18 16.89 4.79 12.20
N THR A 19 17.67 4.39 13.19
CA THR A 19 18.64 3.30 13.05
C THR A 19 17.87 2.05 12.62
N LYS A 20 18.19 1.53 11.44
CA LYS A 20 17.64 0.26 10.95
C LYS A 20 18.13 -0.88 11.85
N ALA A 21 17.24 -1.48 12.62
CA ALA A 21 17.42 -2.86 13.05
C ALA A 21 16.83 -3.76 11.96
N SER A 22 17.70 -4.39 11.15
CA SER A 22 17.30 -5.51 10.30
C SER A 22 17.18 -6.75 11.18
N ALA A 23 15.97 -7.10 11.58
CA ALA A 23 15.67 -8.47 12.01
C ALA A 23 15.35 -9.29 10.75
N ALA A 24 16.38 -9.88 10.16
CA ALA A 24 16.23 -10.90 9.14
C ALA A 24 15.94 -12.23 9.86
N THR A 25 14.71 -12.74 9.74
CA THR A 25 14.45 -14.15 10.06
C THR A 25 15.00 -14.99 8.90
N THR A 26 16.01 -15.78 9.22
CA THR A 26 16.66 -16.76 8.35
C THR A 26 15.68 -17.89 8.00
N ILE A 27 15.29 -17.95 6.73
CA ILE A 27 14.99 -19.23 6.06
C ILE A 27 16.10 -19.40 5.03
N THR A 28 17.07 -20.26 5.33
CA THR A 28 18.14 -20.64 4.41
C THR A 28 17.56 -21.53 3.32
N ASP A 29 17.18 -20.92 2.21
CA ASP A 29 17.00 -21.58 0.91
C ASP A 29 18.17 -21.12 0.03
N ASP A 30 19.15 -22.00 -0.16
CA ASP A 30 20.43 -21.73 -0.85
C ASP A 30 20.27 -21.84 -2.39
N SER A 31 19.10 -21.45 -2.89
CA SER A 31 18.84 -21.28 -4.32
C SER A 31 19.39 -19.92 -4.77
N PRO A 32 20.09 -19.80 -5.92
CA PRO A 32 20.62 -18.52 -6.38
C PRO A 32 19.49 -17.51 -6.45
N ALA A 33 19.54 -16.52 -5.55
CA ALA A 33 18.51 -15.52 -5.39
C ALA A 33 18.18 -14.92 -6.76
N SER A 34 17.01 -15.30 -7.30
CA SER A 34 16.48 -14.64 -8.48
C SER A 34 16.50 -13.14 -8.19
N LYS A 35 16.90 -12.32 -9.16
CA LYS A 35 17.03 -10.85 -9.05
C LYS A 35 15.68 -10.13 -8.84
N THR A 36 14.74 -10.79 -8.18
CA THR A 36 13.40 -10.33 -7.85
C THR A 36 13.44 -9.82 -6.42
N PRO A 37 13.04 -8.57 -6.15
CA PRO A 37 13.04 -8.03 -4.80
C PRO A 37 12.22 -8.94 -3.86
N ALA A 38 12.71 -9.12 -2.63
CA ALA A 38 12.29 -10.10 -1.64
C ALA A 38 10.83 -10.04 -1.14
N SER A 39 9.96 -9.24 -1.76
CA SER A 39 8.51 -9.34 -1.58
C SER A 39 7.77 -8.85 -2.81
N ALA A 40 6.90 -9.70 -3.36
CA ALA A 40 5.98 -9.36 -4.43
C ALA A 40 4.84 -8.44 -3.94
N MET A 41 4.59 -8.40 -2.63
CA MET A 41 3.58 -7.54 -1.99
C MET A 41 4.20 -6.28 -1.38
N LEU A 42 3.36 -5.27 -1.18
CA LEU A 42 3.62 -4.08 -0.37
C LEU A 42 3.54 -4.43 1.12
N VAL A 43 4.54 -5.15 1.62
CA VAL A 43 4.64 -5.58 3.02
C VAL A 43 6.03 -5.34 3.63
N ASN A 44 6.13 -5.48 4.95
CA ASN A 44 7.40 -5.46 5.69
C ASN A 44 8.25 -4.19 5.44
N GLY A 45 7.59 -3.02 5.35
CA GLY A 45 8.23 -1.73 5.11
C GLY A 45 8.32 -1.32 3.64
N THR A 46 8.03 -2.23 2.69
CA THR A 46 7.96 -1.87 1.26
C THR A 46 6.76 -0.98 0.95
N GLU A 47 5.69 -1.02 1.75
CA GLU A 47 4.56 -0.11 1.67
C GLU A 47 4.95 1.35 1.96
N LYS A 48 5.93 1.57 2.86
CA LYS A 48 6.46 2.91 3.17
C LYS A 48 7.34 3.43 2.05
N GLN A 49 8.16 2.56 1.46
CA GLN A 49 8.99 2.91 0.29
C GLN A 49 8.12 3.26 -0.91
N PHE A 50 7.05 2.48 -1.10
CA PHE A 50 6.05 2.76 -2.11
C PHE A 50 5.37 4.10 -1.87
N ALA A 51 4.93 4.38 -0.63
CA ALA A 51 4.33 5.66 -0.28
C ALA A 51 5.24 6.85 -0.58
N ALA A 52 6.51 6.79 -0.17
CA ALA A 52 7.50 7.83 -0.46
C ALA A 52 7.69 8.04 -1.97
N TYR A 53 7.70 6.95 -2.75
CA TYR A 53 7.78 7.04 -4.21
C TYR A 53 6.55 7.74 -4.82
N VAL A 54 5.34 7.38 -4.38
CA VAL A 54 4.09 7.99 -4.90
C VAL A 54 3.99 9.46 -4.49
N GLU A 55 4.38 9.81 -3.26
CA GLU A 55 4.46 11.21 -2.81
C GLU A 55 5.43 12.03 -3.65
N GLN A 56 6.57 11.45 -4.04
CA GLN A 56 7.57 12.14 -4.86
C GLN A 56 7.15 12.28 -6.32
N LYS A 57 6.58 11.23 -6.92
CA LYS A 57 6.32 11.18 -8.38
C LYS A 57 4.89 11.55 -8.76
N ALA A 58 3.94 11.36 -7.85
CA ALA A 58 2.52 11.59 -8.08
C ALA A 58 1.90 12.36 -6.90
N GLN A 59 2.56 13.43 -6.44
CA GLN A 59 2.19 14.20 -5.25
C GLN A 59 0.71 14.61 -5.17
N LEU A 60 0.13 15.12 -6.27
CA LEU A 60 -1.29 15.50 -6.28
C LEU A 60 -2.21 14.29 -6.07
N PHE A 61 -1.83 13.13 -6.62
CA PHE A 61 -2.57 11.89 -6.43
C PHE A 61 -2.41 11.36 -5.00
N SER A 62 -1.23 11.47 -4.40
CA SER A 62 -0.97 11.01 -3.02
C SER A 62 -1.75 11.79 -1.95
N GLN A 63 -2.34 12.93 -2.30
CA GLN A 63 -3.21 13.70 -1.40
C GLN A 63 -4.69 13.32 -1.54
N GLY A 64 -5.05 12.55 -2.57
CA GLY A 64 -6.43 12.20 -2.90
C GLY A 64 -6.99 11.02 -2.09
N ASN A 65 -8.32 10.90 -2.09
CA ASN A 65 -9.03 9.84 -1.38
C ASN A 65 -8.71 8.43 -1.91
N ASP A 66 -8.46 8.28 -3.21
CA ASP A 66 -8.09 6.99 -3.79
C ASP A 66 -6.78 6.47 -3.19
N TRP A 67 -5.78 7.34 -3.04
CA TRP A 67 -4.53 6.98 -2.38
C TRP A 67 -4.76 6.55 -0.93
N GLN A 68 -5.54 7.34 -0.17
CA GLN A 68 -5.85 7.04 1.22
C GLN A 68 -6.62 5.72 1.37
N ASN A 69 -7.59 5.45 0.50
CA ASN A 69 -8.38 4.22 0.49
C ASN A 69 -7.51 3.00 0.20
N PHE A 70 -6.59 3.11 -0.78
CA PHE A 70 -5.65 2.04 -1.08
C PHE A 70 -4.72 1.78 0.11
N MET A 71 -4.05 2.80 0.62
CA MET A 71 -3.09 2.66 1.70
C MET A 71 -3.72 2.22 3.01
N ARG A 72 -4.97 2.63 3.30
CA ARG A 72 -5.69 2.19 4.50
C ARG A 72 -5.82 0.67 4.57
N VAL A 73 -6.23 0.02 3.47
CA VAL A 73 -6.41 -1.43 3.44
C VAL A 73 -5.06 -2.16 3.39
N VAL A 74 -4.07 -1.62 2.68
CA VAL A 74 -2.69 -2.17 2.69
C VAL A 74 -2.10 -2.09 4.10
N SER A 75 -2.27 -0.98 4.81
CA SER A 75 -1.83 -0.84 6.20
C SER A 75 -2.59 -1.77 7.13
N LEU A 76 -3.90 -1.97 6.93
CA LEU A 76 -4.69 -2.92 7.70
C LEU A 76 -4.13 -4.34 7.57
N TYR A 77 -3.85 -4.78 6.34
CA TYR A 77 -3.23 -6.07 6.05
C TYR A 77 -1.85 -6.21 6.73
N ASN A 78 -1.02 -5.17 6.65
CA ASN A 78 0.32 -5.18 7.22
C ASN A 78 0.33 -5.20 8.74
N ASN A 79 -0.64 -4.55 9.38
CA ASN A 79 -0.76 -4.55 10.84
C ASN A 79 -1.27 -5.90 11.37
N ASN A 80 -2.29 -6.46 10.72
CA ASN A 80 -2.80 -7.79 11.01
C ASN A 80 -3.52 -8.33 9.75
N PRO A 81 -2.96 -9.34 9.06
CA PRO A 81 -3.54 -9.85 7.81
C PRO A 81 -5.00 -10.27 7.91
N VAL A 82 -5.44 -10.81 9.05
CA VAL A 82 -6.83 -11.28 9.25
C VAL A 82 -7.81 -10.12 9.32
N SER A 83 -7.36 -8.93 9.73
CA SER A 83 -8.22 -7.75 9.85
C SER A 83 -8.80 -7.28 8.52
N VAL A 84 -8.24 -7.69 7.37
CA VAL A 84 -8.85 -7.32 6.07
C VAL A 84 -10.20 -7.98 5.88
N LEU A 85 -10.50 -9.10 6.54
CA LEU A 85 -11.80 -9.80 6.42
C LEU A 85 -12.95 -8.95 6.98
N SER A 86 -12.69 -8.10 7.98
CA SER A 86 -13.71 -7.22 8.54
C SER A 86 -14.04 -5.99 7.66
N VAL A 87 -13.36 -5.81 6.52
CA VAL A 87 -13.64 -4.72 5.59
C VAL A 87 -15.01 -4.93 4.94
N SER A 88 -15.88 -3.94 5.02
CA SER A 88 -17.23 -3.98 4.43
C SER A 88 -17.18 -4.11 2.90
N ALA A 89 -18.20 -4.71 2.28
CA ALA A 89 -18.27 -4.85 0.82
C ALA A 89 -18.10 -3.51 0.09
N ALA A 90 -18.77 -2.45 0.57
CA ALA A 90 -18.62 -1.10 0.01
C ALA A 90 -17.18 -0.55 0.10
N ASP A 91 -16.44 -0.88 1.16
CA ASP A 91 -15.04 -0.48 1.30
C ASP A 91 -14.08 -1.38 0.51
N ARG A 92 -14.45 -2.65 0.24
CA ARG A 92 -13.74 -3.52 -0.71
C ARG A 92 -13.83 -2.95 -2.13
N ASP A 93 -14.99 -2.44 -2.53
CA ASP A 93 -15.19 -1.80 -3.83
C ASP A 93 -14.35 -0.53 -3.96
N LYS A 94 -14.38 0.35 -2.94
CA LYS A 94 -13.52 1.53 -2.89
C LYS A 94 -12.04 1.17 -2.98
N PHE A 95 -11.59 0.10 -2.31
CA PHE A 95 -10.22 -0.37 -2.42
C PHE A 95 -9.87 -0.83 -3.84
N ASN A 96 -10.77 -1.58 -4.49
CA ASN A 96 -10.57 -2.06 -5.85
C ASN A 96 -10.50 -0.93 -6.87
N GLU A 97 -11.37 0.07 -6.73
CA GLU A 97 -11.34 1.29 -7.54
C GLU A 97 -10.05 2.08 -7.27
N ALA A 98 -9.73 2.33 -6.00
CA ALA A 98 -8.51 3.02 -5.59
C ALA A 98 -7.25 2.34 -6.14
N ALA A 99 -7.17 1.01 -6.10
CA ALA A 99 -6.05 0.26 -6.68
C ALA A 99 -5.93 0.47 -8.20
N SER A 100 -7.05 0.55 -8.92
CA SER A 100 -7.05 0.91 -10.35
C SER A 100 -6.51 2.33 -10.57
N GLN A 101 -6.92 3.28 -9.73
CA GLN A 101 -6.47 4.67 -9.82
C GLN A 101 -4.98 4.81 -9.47
N VAL A 102 -4.46 4.05 -8.51
CA VAL A 102 -3.03 3.95 -8.22
C VAL A 102 -2.25 3.51 -9.45
N THR A 103 -2.67 2.42 -10.10
CA THR A 103 -2.01 1.93 -11.33
C THR A 103 -2.07 2.97 -12.45
N LYS A 104 -3.22 3.63 -12.65
CA LYS A 104 -3.37 4.70 -13.65
C LYS A 104 -2.48 5.91 -13.35
N ALA A 105 -2.37 6.32 -12.08
CA ALA A 105 -1.54 7.45 -11.67
C ALA A 105 -0.05 7.16 -11.88
N LEU A 106 0.38 5.93 -11.57
CA LEU A 106 1.75 5.47 -11.80
C LEU A 106 2.07 5.30 -13.28
N ALA A 107 1.12 4.84 -14.09
CA ALA A 107 1.31 4.69 -15.54
C ALA A 107 1.52 6.03 -16.26
N LYS A 108 1.12 7.15 -15.66
CA LYS A 108 1.43 8.51 -16.16
C LYS A 108 2.86 8.95 -15.88
N GLN A 109 3.59 8.22 -15.02
CA GLN A 109 4.99 8.51 -14.71
C GLN A 109 5.92 7.90 -15.76
N PRO A 110 7.17 8.39 -15.90
CA PRO A 110 8.14 7.79 -16.80
C PRO A 110 8.28 6.28 -16.57
N ALA A 111 8.21 5.51 -17.65
CA ALA A 111 8.23 4.05 -17.63
C ALA A 111 9.65 3.50 -17.37
N ASN A 112 10.15 3.70 -16.16
CA ASN A 112 11.40 3.12 -15.69
C ASN A 112 11.15 1.84 -14.87
N THR A 113 12.22 1.07 -14.62
CA THR A 113 12.18 -0.20 -13.89
C THR A 113 11.50 -0.05 -12.52
N GLU A 114 11.68 1.09 -11.85
CA GLU A 114 11.08 1.34 -10.54
C GLU A 114 9.56 1.59 -10.64
N THR A 115 9.09 2.41 -11.57
CA THR A 115 7.66 2.62 -11.84
C THR A 115 6.97 1.29 -12.15
N VAL A 116 7.59 0.48 -13.02
CA VAL A 116 7.05 -0.84 -13.40
C VAL A 116 7.02 -1.79 -12.22
N ARG A 117 8.06 -1.78 -11.37
CA ARG A 117 8.09 -2.56 -10.12
C ARG A 117 6.93 -2.20 -9.21
N TRP A 118 6.71 -0.90 -8.97
CA TRP A 118 5.66 -0.43 -8.08
C TRP A 118 4.26 -0.74 -8.58
N ILE A 119 4.01 -0.58 -9.88
CA ILE A 119 2.75 -1.00 -10.51
C ILE A 119 2.49 -2.49 -10.27
N LYS A 120 3.48 -3.34 -10.53
CA LYS A 120 3.35 -4.80 -10.34
C LYS A 120 3.11 -5.18 -8.88
N GLN A 121 3.80 -4.55 -7.94
CA GLN A 121 3.63 -4.83 -6.51
C GLN A 121 2.28 -4.36 -5.98
N ALA A 122 1.79 -3.18 -6.40
CA ALA A 122 0.46 -2.71 -6.03
C ALA A 122 -0.64 -3.65 -6.57
N ASP A 123 -0.52 -4.07 -7.83
CA ASP A 123 -1.46 -5.00 -8.47
C ASP A 123 -1.43 -6.40 -7.85
N PHE A 124 -0.23 -6.92 -7.52
CA PHE A 124 -0.11 -8.20 -6.80
C PHE A 124 -0.71 -8.12 -5.39
N THR A 125 -0.46 -7.03 -4.66
CA THR A 125 -1.03 -6.82 -3.32
C THR A 125 -2.55 -6.80 -3.35
N LYS A 126 -3.14 -6.09 -4.33
CA LYS A 126 -4.59 -6.11 -4.58
C LYS A 126 -5.11 -7.53 -4.79
N ARG A 127 -4.46 -8.32 -5.66
CA ARG A 127 -4.88 -9.70 -5.95
C ARG A 127 -4.89 -10.58 -4.70
N VAL A 128 -3.88 -10.48 -3.86
CA VAL A 128 -3.80 -11.28 -2.62
C VAL A 128 -4.91 -10.89 -1.65
N ILE A 129 -5.16 -9.60 -1.45
CA ILE A 129 -6.23 -9.14 -0.55
C ILE A 129 -7.61 -9.56 -1.08
N ASN A 130 -7.86 -9.43 -2.38
CA ASN A 130 -9.10 -9.90 -3.01
C ASN A 130 -9.29 -11.41 -2.89
N TYR A 131 -8.21 -12.20 -2.97
CA TYR A 131 -8.26 -13.64 -2.79
C TYR A 131 -8.75 -14.01 -1.38
N LEU A 132 -8.28 -13.29 -0.34
CA LEU A 132 -8.75 -13.49 1.03
C LEU A 132 -10.25 -13.23 1.16
N TRP A 133 -10.75 -12.15 0.55
CA TRP A 133 -12.18 -11.84 0.53
C TRP A 133 -13.00 -12.88 -0.24
N SER A 134 -12.50 -13.39 -1.37
CA SER A 134 -13.20 -14.43 -2.14
C SER A 134 -13.28 -15.76 -1.39
N THR A 135 -12.28 -16.08 -0.57
CA THR A 135 -12.27 -17.30 0.26
C THR A 135 -13.26 -17.18 1.40
N GLU A 136 -13.36 -16.01 2.05
CA GLU A 136 -14.35 -15.73 3.08
C GLU A 136 -15.78 -15.92 2.57
N THR A 137 -16.10 -15.37 1.38
CA THR A 137 -17.43 -15.52 0.78
C THR A 137 -17.79 -16.98 0.54
N GLN A 138 -16.86 -17.78 0.02
CA GLN A 138 -17.09 -19.22 -0.23
C GLN A 138 -17.32 -20.01 1.06
N ILE A 139 -16.63 -19.67 2.16
CA ILE A 139 -16.82 -20.33 3.45
C ILE A 139 -18.18 -19.97 4.05
N GLN A 140 -18.61 -18.71 3.93
CA GLN A 140 -19.92 -18.27 4.41
C GLN A 140 -21.05 -18.98 3.64
N GLU A 141 -20.95 -19.06 2.31
CA GLU A 141 -21.91 -19.77 1.45
C GLU A 141 -22.00 -21.27 1.77
N ALA A 142 -20.87 -21.91 2.14
CA ALA A 142 -20.84 -23.33 2.51
C ALA A 142 -21.40 -23.62 3.91
N THR A 143 -21.40 -22.63 4.81
CA THR A 143 -21.86 -22.77 6.20
C THR A 143 -23.33 -22.38 6.38
N ASP A 144 -23.87 -21.56 5.48
CA ASP A 144 -25.29 -21.18 5.42
C ASP A 144 -26.18 -22.24 4.71
N LEU A 145 -25.65 -23.45 4.47
CA LEU A 145 -26.35 -24.65 3.95
C LEU A 145 -26.60 -25.68 5.07
#